data_AF-A0A6J4K9G6-F1
#
_entry.id   AF-A0A6J4K9G6-F1
#
_cell.length_a   1.000
_cell.length_b   1.000
_cell.length_c   1.000
_cell.angle_alpha   90.00
_cell.angle_beta   90.00
_cell.angle_gamma   90.00
#
_symmetry.space_group_name_H-M   'P 1'
#
loop_
_entity.id
_entity.type
_entity.pdbx_description
1 polymer ?
#
loop_
_entity_poly.entity_id
_entity_poly.type
_entity_poly.pdbx_seq_one_letter_code
_entity_poly.pdbx_strand_id
1 'polypeptide(L)' 'MRVVVADDSVLLREGLVRLLDEAGCTVVAAVGDAPGFLAAAAEHRPDVAVVDVRMPPTMTD' A
#
# COMPACT_ATOMS: atom_id res chain seq x y z
N MET A 1 -11.61 -5.09 7.84
CA MET A 1 -10.50 -5.82 7.17
C MET A 1 -9.28 -4.91 7.18
N ARG A 2 -8.11 -5.41 7.56
CA ARG A 2 -6.87 -4.64 7.72
C ARG A 2 -6.05 -4.71 6.44
N VAL A 3 -5.68 -3.55 5.90
CA VAL A 3 -5.02 -3.45 4.59
C VAL A 3 -3.72 -2.67 4.71
N VAL A 4 -2.68 -3.13 4.03
CA VAL A 4 -1.47 -2.33 3.76
C VAL A 4 -1.48 -1.90 2.30
N VAL A 5 -1.16 -0.63 2.03
CA VAL A 5 -1.04 -0.08 0.67
C VAL A 5 0.42 0.28 0.40
N ALA A 6 0.97 -0.18 -0.72
CA ALA A 6 2.31 0.13 -1.17
C ALA A 6 2.27 0.60 -2.62
N ASP A 7 2.59 1.88 -2.85
CA ASP A 7 2.51 2.54 -4.16
C ASP A 7 3.43 3.76 -4.10
N ASP A 8 4.31 3.99 -5.09
CA ASP A 8 5.27 5.11 -5.05
C ASP A 8 4.61 6.47 -5.38
N SER A 9 3.45 6.46 -6.03
CA SER A 9 2.65 7.64 -6.33
C SER A 9 1.83 8.07 -5.11
N VAL A 10 2.27 9.16 -4.48
CA VAL A 10 1.61 9.76 -3.30
C VAL A 10 0.11 10.00 -3.55
N LEU A 11 -0.26 10.53 -4.72
CA LEU A 11 -1.66 10.85 -5.02
C LEU A 11 -2.53 9.60 -5.16
N LEU A 12 -2.04 8.55 -5.83
CA LEU A 12 -2.75 7.28 -5.97
C LEU A 12 -2.90 6.60 -4.62
N ARG A 13 -1.81 6.56 -3.84
CA ARG A 13 -1.80 6.00 -2.50
C ARG A 13 -2.84 6.65 -1.59
N GLU A 14 -2.87 7.98 -1.51
CA GLU A 14 -3.88 8.71 -0.70
C GLU A 14 -5.31 8.47 -1.20
N GLY A 15 -5.50 8.39 -2.52
CA GLY A 15 -6.80 8.04 -3.12
C GLY A 15 -7.27 6.64 -2.73
N LEU A 16 -6.38 5.64 -2.81
CA LEU A 16 -6.65 4.26 -2.39
C LEU A 16 -6.99 4.17 -0.91
N VAL A 17 -6.26 4.90 -0.05
CA VAL A 17 -6.54 4.92 1.39
C VAL A 17 -7.97 5.39 1.67
N ARG A 18 -8.42 6.48 1.03
CA ARG A 18 -9.78 7.00 1.19
C ARG A 18 -10.83 6.02 0.70
N LEU A 19 -10.64 5.44 -0.50
CA LEU A 19 -11.60 4.48 -1.06
C LEU A 19 -11.73 3.22 -0.20
N LEU A 20 -10.62 2.73 0.36
CA LEU A 20 -10.62 1.57 1.26
C LEU A 20 -11.32 1.89 2.58
N ASP A 21 -11.10 3.08 3.15
CA ASP A 21 -11.77 3.53 4.37
C ASP A 21 -13.29 3.67 4.18
N GLU A 22 -13.72 4.29 3.08
CA GLU A 22 -15.13 4.39 2.69
C GLU A 22 -15.78 3.01 2.48
N ALA A 23 -15.01 2.03 2.04
CA ALA A 23 -15.44 0.64 1.90
C ALA A 23 -15.43 -0.16 3.22
N GLY A 24 -15.10 0.46 4.36
CA GLY A 24 -15.05 -0.19 5.67
C GLY A 24 -13.78 -1.01 5.93
N CYS A 25 -12.73 -0.80 5.13
CA CYS A 25 -11.40 -1.36 5.39
C CYS A 25 -10.59 -0.40 6.25
N THR A 26 -9.70 -0.94 7.09
CA THR A 26 -8.77 -0.14 7.89
C THR A 26 -7.39 -0.23 7.25
N VAL A 27 -6.91 0.88 6.67
CA VAL A 27 -5.53 0.94 6.21
C VAL A 27 -4.61 1.11 7.40
N VAL A 28 -3.80 0.08 7.68
CA VAL A 28 -2.90 0.06 8.85
C VAL A 28 -1.52 0.65 8.54
N ALA A 29 -1.14 0.71 7.26
CA ALA A 29 0.03 1.44 6.79
C ALA A 29 -0.11 1.77 5.29
N ALA A 30 0.46 2.91 4.90
CA ALA A 30 0.58 3.33 3.50
C ALA A 30 2.04 3.75 3.24
N VAL A 31 2.73 3.07 2.35
CA VAL A 31 4.17 3.22 2.10
C VAL A 31 4.49 3.44 0.63
N GLY A 32 5.64 4.05 0.35
CA GLY A 32 6.07 4.43 -1.01
C GLY A 32 7.13 3.53 -1.63
N ASP A 33 7.57 2.49 -0.93
CA ASP A 33 8.67 1.64 -1.39
C ASP A 33 8.56 0.19 -0.87
N ALA A 34 9.32 -0.71 -1.50
CA ALA A 34 9.32 -2.12 -1.18
C ALA A 34 9.88 -2.46 0.22
N PRO A 35 11.00 -1.86 0.69
CA PRO A 35 11.47 -2.08 2.07
C PRO A 35 10.44 -1.69 3.13
N GLY A 36 9.79 -0.54 2.97
CA GLY A 36 8.71 -0.06 3.82
C GLY A 36 7.51 -1.00 3.78
N PHE A 37 7.17 -1.55 2.62
CA PHE A 37 6.11 -2.55 2.49
C PHE A 37 6.42 -3.81 3.29
N LEU A 38 7.63 -4.36 3.16
CA LEU A 38 8.04 -5.55 3.90
C LEU A 38 8.00 -5.32 5.42
N ALA A 39 8.48 -4.16 5.88
CA ALA A 39 8.44 -3.80 7.30
C ALA A 39 6.99 -3.68 7.80
N ALA A 40 6.14 -2.94 7.09
CA ALA A 40 4.74 -2.72 7.46
C ALA A 40 3.91 -4.02 7.44
N ALA A 41 4.15 -4.90 6.47
CA ALA A 41 3.48 -6.19 6.39
C ALA A 41 3.89 -7.12 7.56
N ALA A 42 5.16 -7.13 7.92
CA ALA A 42 5.68 -7.90 9.05
C ALA A 42 5.13 -7.39 10.39
N GLU A 43 5.13 -6.07 10.59
CA GLU A 43 4.65 -5.41 11.81
C GLU A 43 3.13 -5.59 11.97
N HIS A 44 2.36 -5.25 10.94
CA HIS A 44 0.92 -5.17 11.09
C HIS A 44 0.21 -6.49 10.81
N ARG A 45 0.81 -7.43 10.06
CA ARG A 45 0.15 -8.70 9.69
C ARG A 45 -1.26 -8.44 9.11
N PRO A 46 -1.38 -7.69 8.00
CA PRO A 46 -2.68 -7.34 7.43
C PRO A 46 -3.40 -8.56 6.84
N ASP A 47 -4.71 -8.41 6.62
CA ASP A 47 -5.52 -9.43 5.94
C ASP A 47 -5.24 -9.43 4.42
N VAL A 48 -5.00 -8.24 3.86
CA VAL A 48 -4.75 -8.01 2.43
C VAL A 48 -3.67 -6.93 2.25
N ALA A 49 -2.87 -7.04 1.19
CA ALA A 49 -1.98 -5.98 0.75
C ALA A 49 -2.34 -5.56 -0.68
N VAL A 50 -2.35 -4.25 -0.94
CA VAL A 50 -2.43 -3.67 -2.28
C VAL A 50 -1.04 -3.13 -2.60
N VAL A 51 -0.40 -3.68 -3.65
CA VAL A 51 1.00 -3.40 -3.97
C VAL A 51 1.09 -3.00 -5.44
N ASP A 52 1.68 -1.85 -5.72
CA ASP A 52 2.03 -1.45 -7.07
C ASP A 52 3.09 -2.41 -7.63
N VAL A 53 2.78 -2.94 -8.82
CA VAL A 53 3.65 -3.87 -9.53
C VAL A 53 4.93 -3.20 -10.03
N ARG A 54 4.93 -1.87 -10.21
CA ARG A 54 6.08 -1.10 -10.72
C ARG A 54 6.69 -0.18 -9.67
N MET A 55 6.95 -0.74 -8.49
CA MET A 55 7.49 0.00 -7.35
C MET A 55 8.93 -0.44 -7.01
N PRO A 56 9.96 0.42 -7.21
CA PRO A 56 9.97 1.65 -8.00
C PRO A 56 10.08 1.33 -9.52
N PRO A 57 9.69 2.24 -10.42
CA PRO A 57 9.67 1.97 -11.85
C PRO A 57 11.10 1.82 -12.39
N THR A 58 11.37 0.71 -13.09
CA THR A 58 12.66 0.47 -13.74
C THR A 58 12.72 1.02 -15.17
N MET A 59 11.60 1.51 -15.73
CA MET A 59 11.48 2.06 -17.10
C MET A 59 11.93 1.08 -18.20
N THR A 60 11.68 -0.23 -18.00
CA THR A 60 12.18 -1.31 -18.88
C THR A 60 11.07 -2.07 -19.60
N ASP A 61 9.86 -1.56 -19.54
CA ASP A 61 8.59 -2.21 -19.84
C ASP A 61 7.71 -1.38 -20.77
#